data_AF-A0A7S3B9Z3-F1
#
_entry.id   AF-A0A7S3B9Z3-F1
#
_cell.length_a   1.000
_cell.length_b   1.000
_cell.length_c   1.000
_cell.angle_alpha   90.00
_cell.angle_beta   90.00
_cell.angle_gamma   90.00
#
_symmetry.space_group_name_H-M   'P 1'
#
loop_
_entity.id
_entity.type
_entity.pdbx_description
1 polymer ?
#
loop_
_entity_poly.entity_id
_entity_poly.type
_entity_poly.pdbx_seq_one_letter_code
_entity_poly.pdbx_strand_id
1 'polypeptide(L)'
;IDVGDDGICLSSGSTNELRTPWPNHPASPVRNLTIRGATIRSKSSGIKFSAIHFGQLADHGDIHSVHVANVTIVNSSRGIGFQQRTGSGSIYDVTFENVTIQTLYPTGANWWGSGEPIWITSVPQETNQRANDTLSGTIHNVTFRNVHAIGDNGILISGGSAAPIDDLVFEHCSFAVSIVGNVSCAKGVPGLLPTGCRDYRPREANAVVYSNTSVLALEGRGSVRFVGTSVTFSNGREPWWRSAEEGGLCGMVPGSVWNVSGLQCAPALPAKWPMAGITFTGDRYCPNVTMGSSRGLSSLRHLASTGATHVALVVTQYQWSINSTEVFPLFDSADVPPAYYTYKTEKDDDLRAALREARELGLQVLLKPHVDPLEDNTPIGNTWRGDIGRHFDTSQWEAWFASYGRMLLHYAVMAEEAGVAMLSMNCELITANAQDGHWRDLVGRVRAIFSGLLTTAPNGHGHQFLVTWWDAVDIIGVDLYDPIAGDSVQEMVLSWGPYLAGLYALHANYSRPVVLTEVGYCSGACDRTHSASAGDLQRQADHYEALLRASANATAAGWFLGAFWWNWDTDGAFGPGDVCLTPQWKPAEQILRWYYR
;
A
#
# COMPACT_ATOMS: atom_id res chain seq x y z
N ILE A 1 31.47 -19.63 12.04
CA ILE A 1 31.71 -19.74 10.58
C ILE A 1 31.42 -18.37 10.00
N ASP A 2 32.41 -17.72 9.40
CA ASP A 2 32.23 -16.42 8.74
C ASP A 2 32.74 -16.57 7.29
N VAL A 3 31.86 -16.39 6.32
CA VAL A 3 32.13 -16.72 4.92
C VAL A 3 31.53 -15.70 3.96
N GLY A 4 32.18 -15.57 2.80
CA GLY A 4 31.71 -14.72 1.71
C GLY A 4 30.59 -15.33 0.88
N ASP A 5 30.33 -16.63 0.98
CA ASP A 5 29.28 -17.34 0.23
C ASP A 5 28.44 -18.19 1.19
N ASP A 6 27.83 -19.29 0.76
CA ASP A 6 27.04 -20.19 1.61
C ASP A 6 27.85 -20.74 2.81
N GLY A 7 27.26 -20.72 4.01
CA GLY A 7 27.88 -21.13 5.28
C GLY A 7 28.14 -22.63 5.37
N ILE A 8 27.07 -23.42 5.51
CA ILE A 8 27.12 -24.88 5.44
C ILE A 8 26.25 -25.33 4.27
N CYS A 9 26.87 -25.98 3.28
CA CYS A 9 26.18 -26.47 2.08
C CYS A 9 26.13 -28.00 2.08
N LEU A 10 24.92 -28.55 2.03
CA LEU A 10 24.65 -29.97 1.84
C LEU A 10 24.30 -30.17 0.36
N SER A 11 25.09 -30.98 -0.34
CA SER A 11 24.84 -31.29 -1.75
C SER A 11 25.16 -32.76 -2.01
N SER A 12 24.24 -33.44 -2.68
CA SER A 12 24.39 -34.77 -3.26
C SER A 12 24.53 -34.63 -4.77
N GLY A 13 25.38 -35.43 -5.41
CA GLY A 13 25.55 -35.40 -6.87
C GLY A 13 26.94 -35.00 -7.36
N SER A 14 27.20 -35.28 -8.64
CA SER A 14 28.48 -35.00 -9.31
C SER A 14 28.43 -33.61 -9.93
N THR A 15 29.20 -32.67 -9.37
CA THR A 15 29.18 -31.26 -9.81
C THR A 15 30.10 -30.97 -10.99
N ASN A 16 30.76 -31.96 -11.60
CA ASN A 16 31.82 -31.63 -12.54
C ASN A 16 32.10 -32.65 -13.64
N GLU A 17 31.62 -32.36 -14.86
CA GLU A 17 32.17 -32.92 -16.10
C GLU A 17 33.63 -32.47 -16.34
N LEU A 18 34.11 -31.40 -15.67
CA LEU A 18 35.44 -30.81 -15.89
C LEU A 18 36.56 -31.35 -14.97
N ARG A 19 36.28 -32.29 -14.05
CA ARG A 19 37.30 -32.91 -13.18
C ARG A 19 37.49 -34.40 -13.45
N THR A 20 38.08 -34.73 -14.59
CA THR A 20 38.79 -36.02 -14.75
C THR A 20 39.94 -36.09 -13.74
N PRO A 21 40.10 -37.16 -12.94
CA PRO A 21 39.90 -38.55 -13.38
C PRO A 21 38.85 -39.35 -12.58
N TRP A 22 37.90 -38.69 -11.90
CA TRP A 22 36.92 -39.41 -11.08
C TRP A 22 35.92 -40.16 -11.98
N PRO A 23 35.67 -41.47 -11.75
CA PRO A 23 34.67 -42.22 -12.51
C PRO A 23 33.27 -41.59 -12.37
N ASN A 24 32.44 -41.74 -13.41
CA ASN A 24 31.01 -41.42 -13.32
C ASN A 24 30.35 -42.30 -12.26
N HIS A 25 30.18 -41.77 -11.06
CA HIS A 25 29.41 -42.39 -10.00
C HIS A 25 27.99 -41.81 -9.99
N PRO A 26 26.95 -42.66 -9.83
CA PRO A 26 25.61 -42.15 -9.57
C PRO A 26 25.62 -41.25 -8.34
N ALA A 27 24.77 -40.22 -8.34
CA ALA A 27 24.68 -39.27 -7.26
C ALA A 27 24.40 -40.01 -5.93
N SER A 28 25.40 -40.05 -5.05
CA SER A 28 25.26 -40.70 -3.74
C SER A 28 24.44 -39.82 -2.80
N PRO A 29 23.56 -40.40 -1.98
CA PRO A 29 22.76 -39.64 -1.04
C PRO A 29 23.63 -39.01 0.06
N VAL A 30 23.22 -37.85 0.55
CA VAL A 30 23.72 -37.26 1.79
C VAL A 30 22.78 -37.70 2.90
N ARG A 31 23.28 -38.47 3.87
CA ARG A 31 22.43 -38.97 4.96
C ARG A 31 23.15 -39.10 6.30
N ASN A 32 22.35 -39.14 7.37
CA ASN A 32 22.81 -39.28 8.76
C ASN A 32 23.75 -38.14 9.19
N LEU A 33 23.32 -36.90 8.93
CA LEU A 33 24.12 -35.71 9.18
C LEU A 33 23.59 -34.94 10.38
N THR A 34 24.48 -34.51 11.27
CA THR A 34 24.14 -33.64 12.40
C THR A 34 24.99 -32.39 12.40
N ILE A 35 24.35 -31.23 12.43
CA ILE A 35 24.98 -29.91 12.61
C ILE A 35 24.54 -29.37 13.96
N ARG A 36 25.47 -29.04 14.86
CA ARG A 36 25.11 -28.47 16.16
C ARG A 36 26.10 -27.45 16.69
N GLY A 37 25.59 -26.51 17.49
CA GLY A 37 26.42 -25.57 18.27
C GLY A 37 27.22 -24.59 17.42
N ALA A 38 26.68 -24.19 16.27
CA ALA A 38 27.35 -23.32 15.31
C ALA A 38 26.77 -21.91 15.31
N THR A 39 27.65 -20.91 15.24
CA THR A 39 27.28 -19.53 14.87
C THR A 39 27.78 -19.26 13.45
N ILE A 40 26.89 -18.86 12.55
CA ILE A 40 27.14 -18.72 11.13
C ILE A 40 26.84 -17.28 10.69
N ARG A 41 27.80 -16.68 9.98
CA ARG A 41 27.67 -15.43 9.25
C ARG A 41 28.04 -15.70 7.79
N SER A 42 27.19 -15.25 6.87
CA SER A 42 27.31 -15.52 5.44
C SER A 42 26.87 -14.29 4.64
N LYS A 43 27.37 -14.09 3.43
CA LYS A 43 26.80 -13.11 2.47
C LYS A 43 25.81 -13.75 1.48
N SER A 44 25.49 -15.02 1.67
CA SER A 44 24.51 -15.81 0.92
C SER A 44 23.61 -16.56 1.92
N SER A 45 23.59 -17.89 1.94
CA SER A 45 22.76 -18.70 2.86
C SER A 45 23.56 -19.16 4.06
N GLY A 46 22.99 -19.07 5.28
CA GLY A 46 23.63 -19.62 6.47
C GLY A 46 23.76 -21.14 6.40
N ILE A 47 22.65 -21.82 6.10
CA ILE A 47 22.62 -23.26 5.79
C ILE A 47 21.88 -23.44 4.47
N LYS A 48 22.43 -24.28 3.58
CA LYS A 48 21.88 -24.52 2.26
C LYS A 48 21.80 -26.00 1.94
N PHE A 49 20.65 -26.43 1.45
CA PHE A 49 20.43 -27.70 0.78
C PHE A 49 20.47 -27.44 -0.72
N SER A 50 21.55 -27.87 -1.38
CA SER A 50 21.87 -27.54 -2.76
C SER A 50 21.67 -28.75 -3.68
N ALA A 51 20.57 -28.70 -4.41
CA ALA A 51 20.16 -29.63 -5.46
C ALA A 51 20.12 -28.88 -6.81
N ILE A 52 21.26 -28.25 -7.15
CA ILE A 52 21.51 -27.57 -8.42
C ILE A 52 22.69 -28.25 -9.09
N HIS A 53 22.48 -28.77 -10.30
CA HIS A 53 23.57 -29.30 -11.12
C HIS A 53 23.44 -28.81 -12.56
N PHE A 54 24.59 -28.60 -13.22
CA PHE A 54 24.68 -28.12 -14.60
C PHE A 54 25.20 -29.25 -15.50
N GLY A 55 24.71 -29.33 -16.74
CA GLY A 55 25.19 -30.29 -17.74
C GLY A 55 24.32 -31.54 -17.91
N GLN A 56 24.84 -32.55 -18.61
CA GLN A 56 24.06 -33.76 -18.99
C GLN A 56 23.87 -34.75 -17.83
N LEU A 57 24.50 -34.49 -16.68
CA LEU A 57 24.47 -35.30 -15.46
C LEU A 57 23.79 -34.57 -14.30
N ALA A 58 22.81 -33.70 -14.60
CA ALA A 58 22.12 -32.87 -13.60
C ALA A 58 21.14 -33.67 -12.73
N ASP A 59 21.68 -34.60 -11.94
CA ASP A 59 20.93 -35.44 -11.00
C ASP A 59 21.59 -35.38 -9.62
N HIS A 60 20.77 -35.28 -8.58
CA HIS A 60 21.22 -35.35 -7.20
C HIS A 60 20.57 -36.55 -6.52
N GLY A 61 21.32 -37.16 -5.60
CA GLY A 61 20.78 -38.22 -4.74
C GLY A 61 19.95 -37.62 -3.62
N ASP A 62 19.31 -38.47 -2.83
CA ASP A 62 18.52 -38.00 -1.69
C ASP A 62 19.39 -37.24 -0.67
N ILE A 63 18.82 -36.22 -0.05
CA ILE A 63 19.39 -35.57 1.14
C ILE A 63 18.41 -35.82 2.29
N HIS A 64 18.75 -36.72 3.20
CA HIS A 64 17.82 -37.13 4.24
C HIS A 64 18.44 -37.46 5.59
N SER A 65 17.62 -37.58 6.63
CA SER A 65 18.07 -37.87 8.00
C SER A 65 19.11 -36.84 8.46
N VAL A 66 18.72 -35.57 8.35
CA VAL A 66 19.53 -34.40 8.70
C VAL A 66 18.94 -33.74 9.94
N HIS A 67 19.78 -33.54 10.96
CA HIS A 67 19.40 -32.85 12.19
C HIS A 67 20.29 -31.62 12.44
N VAL A 68 19.67 -30.45 12.52
CA VAL A 68 20.34 -29.18 12.81
C VAL A 68 19.84 -28.66 14.14
N ALA A 69 20.73 -28.53 15.14
CA ALA A 69 20.32 -28.17 16.50
C ALA A 69 21.20 -27.09 17.14
N ASN A 70 20.61 -26.13 17.85
CA ASN A 70 21.34 -25.09 18.59
C ASN A 70 22.28 -24.29 17.67
N VAL A 71 21.71 -23.68 16.63
CA VAL A 71 22.45 -22.91 15.62
C VAL A 71 21.98 -21.45 15.62
N THR A 72 22.94 -20.53 15.52
CA THR A 72 22.66 -19.10 15.37
C THR A 72 23.15 -18.64 14.00
N ILE A 73 22.26 -18.11 13.17
CA ILE A 73 22.58 -17.52 11.86
C ILE A 73 22.39 -16.01 11.97
N VAL A 74 23.41 -15.22 11.65
CA VAL A 74 23.36 -13.75 11.78
C VAL A 74 23.99 -13.06 10.58
N ASN A 75 23.48 -11.86 10.26
CA ASN A 75 23.96 -11.02 9.16
C ASN A 75 24.02 -11.76 7.82
N SER A 76 23.05 -12.65 7.56
CA SER A 76 22.98 -13.48 6.36
C SER A 76 21.98 -12.93 5.34
N SER A 77 22.20 -13.17 4.05
CA SER A 77 21.21 -12.78 3.02
C SER A 77 20.06 -13.77 2.90
N ARG A 78 20.30 -15.02 3.27
CA ARG A 78 19.29 -16.05 3.59
C ARG A 78 19.67 -16.81 4.84
N GLY A 79 18.69 -17.18 5.66
CA GLY A 79 18.93 -18.02 6.83
C GLY A 79 19.14 -19.48 6.43
N ILE A 80 18.03 -20.18 6.27
CA ILE A 80 17.97 -21.58 5.83
C ILE A 80 17.41 -21.62 4.41
N GLY A 81 18.18 -22.19 3.48
CA GLY A 81 17.82 -22.29 2.06
C GLY A 81 17.68 -23.72 1.57
N PHE A 82 16.56 -24.06 0.95
CA PHE A 82 16.40 -25.29 0.15
C PHE A 82 16.30 -24.90 -1.32
N GLN A 83 17.24 -25.40 -2.10
CA GLN A 83 17.40 -25.07 -3.51
C GLN A 83 17.32 -26.33 -4.37
N GLN A 84 16.11 -26.79 -4.64
CA GLN A 84 15.85 -27.96 -5.49
C GLN A 84 15.44 -27.50 -6.89
N ARG A 85 16.26 -27.86 -7.88
CA ARG A 85 16.17 -27.32 -9.25
C ARG A 85 16.21 -28.38 -10.34
N THR A 86 16.89 -29.49 -10.09
CA THR A 86 17.16 -30.57 -11.04
C THR A 86 17.14 -31.89 -10.30
N GLY A 87 17.07 -33.02 -10.99
CA GLY A 87 17.29 -34.35 -10.44
C GLY A 87 16.04 -35.05 -9.90
N SER A 88 16.26 -36.33 -9.59
CA SER A 88 15.23 -37.26 -9.11
C SER A 88 15.25 -37.47 -7.60
N GLY A 89 16.35 -37.12 -6.92
CA GLY A 89 16.46 -37.24 -5.47
C GLY A 89 15.54 -36.28 -4.72
N SER A 90 15.13 -36.67 -3.52
CA SER A 90 14.29 -35.86 -2.64
C SER A 90 15.07 -35.31 -1.46
N ILE A 91 14.59 -34.21 -0.87
CA ILE A 91 15.08 -33.68 0.40
C ILE A 91 14.01 -33.96 1.46
N TYR A 92 14.30 -34.85 2.42
CA TYR A 92 13.29 -35.26 3.40
C TYR A 92 13.87 -35.72 4.72
N ASP A 93 13.02 -35.88 5.76
CA ASP A 93 13.49 -36.28 7.09
C ASP A 93 14.56 -35.31 7.62
N VAL A 94 14.20 -34.02 7.61
CA VAL A 94 15.07 -32.91 8.03
C VAL A 94 14.43 -32.21 9.23
N THR A 95 15.19 -32.07 10.32
CA THR A 95 14.73 -31.36 11.52
C THR A 95 15.67 -30.21 11.87
N PHE A 96 15.12 -29.03 12.11
CA PHE A 96 15.77 -27.89 12.73
C PHE A 96 15.23 -27.68 14.13
N GLU A 97 16.09 -27.62 15.13
CA GLU A 97 15.69 -27.45 16.53
C GLU A 97 16.52 -26.34 17.22
N ASN A 98 15.86 -25.42 17.90
CA ASN A 98 16.51 -24.32 18.64
C ASN A 98 17.44 -23.50 17.75
N VAL A 99 16.88 -22.90 16.70
CA VAL A 99 17.65 -22.11 15.72
C VAL A 99 17.24 -20.64 15.81
N THR A 100 18.21 -19.74 15.95
CA THR A 100 17.98 -18.29 15.88
C THR A 100 18.53 -17.74 14.57
N ILE A 101 17.74 -16.93 13.86
CA ILE A 101 18.10 -16.42 12.53
C ILE A 101 17.91 -14.90 12.48
N GLN A 102 18.92 -14.20 12.00
CA GLN A 102 18.82 -12.79 11.61
C GLN A 102 19.33 -12.62 10.17
N THR A 103 18.44 -12.21 9.28
CA THR A 103 18.77 -11.93 7.87
C THR A 103 18.70 -10.45 7.55
N LEU A 104 19.57 -10.03 6.62
CA LEU A 104 19.68 -8.65 6.15
C LEU A 104 19.54 -8.61 4.64
N TYR A 105 18.92 -7.56 4.12
CA TYR A 105 18.82 -7.36 2.70
C TYR A 105 20.22 -7.06 2.11
N PRO A 106 20.68 -7.80 1.08
CA PRO A 106 22.00 -7.58 0.52
C PRO A 106 22.10 -6.24 -0.22
N THR A 107 23.16 -5.48 0.06
CA THR A 107 23.43 -4.18 -0.57
C THR A 107 24.00 -4.28 -2.00
N GLY A 108 24.34 -5.47 -2.49
CA GLY A 108 24.90 -5.70 -3.83
C GLY A 108 24.04 -6.61 -4.69
N ALA A 109 23.93 -6.30 -5.99
CA ALA A 109 23.14 -7.07 -6.98
C ALA A 109 23.62 -8.52 -7.18
N ASN A 110 24.91 -8.77 -6.94
CA ASN A 110 25.60 -10.02 -7.31
C ASN A 110 25.38 -11.19 -6.34
N TRP A 111 24.92 -10.92 -5.12
CA TRP A 111 24.65 -12.00 -4.15
C TRP A 111 23.32 -12.68 -4.46
N TRP A 112 23.08 -13.88 -3.98
CA TRP A 112 21.74 -14.50 -3.99
C TRP A 112 21.07 -14.28 -2.63
N GLY A 113 19.75 -14.11 -2.61
CA GLY A 113 19.00 -13.85 -1.38
C GLY A 113 18.44 -12.45 -1.31
N SER A 114 17.31 -12.32 -0.64
CA SER A 114 16.57 -11.07 -0.51
C SER A 114 16.20 -10.82 0.95
N GLY A 115 16.95 -11.36 1.91
CA GLY A 115 16.70 -11.22 3.33
C GLY A 115 15.75 -12.28 3.91
N GLU A 116 15.49 -13.39 3.21
CA GLU A 116 14.56 -14.42 3.67
C GLU A 116 15.15 -15.27 4.81
N PRO A 117 14.52 -15.36 5.99
CA PRO A 117 15.03 -16.20 7.08
C PRO A 117 14.91 -17.69 6.76
N ILE A 118 13.84 -18.08 6.07
CA ILE A 118 13.61 -19.43 5.56
C ILE A 118 13.15 -19.31 4.11
N TRP A 119 13.82 -20.03 3.23
CA TRP A 119 13.59 -20.01 1.79
C TRP A 119 13.61 -21.43 1.26
N ILE A 120 12.45 -21.95 0.85
CA ILE A 120 12.28 -23.32 0.38
C ILE A 120 11.70 -23.29 -1.02
N THR A 121 12.48 -23.73 -2.00
CA THR A 121 12.04 -23.70 -3.39
C THR A 121 12.35 -25.01 -4.10
N SER A 122 11.31 -25.62 -4.66
CA SER A 122 11.34 -26.84 -5.47
C SER A 122 10.69 -26.54 -6.82
N VAL A 123 11.47 -25.95 -7.72
CA VAL A 123 11.00 -25.49 -9.04
C VAL A 123 12.07 -25.77 -10.08
N PRO A 124 11.73 -26.08 -11.34
CA PRO A 124 12.73 -26.35 -12.36
C PRO A 124 13.68 -25.17 -12.63
N GLN A 125 14.94 -25.46 -12.97
CA GLN A 125 15.92 -24.45 -13.37
C GLN A 125 15.57 -23.75 -14.70
N GLU A 126 15.06 -24.51 -15.68
CA GLU A 126 14.68 -24.04 -17.02
C GLU A 126 13.14 -24.06 -17.20
N THR A 127 12.59 -23.22 -18.08
CA THR A 127 11.13 -23.08 -18.29
C THR A 127 10.55 -23.93 -19.43
N ASN A 128 11.38 -24.71 -20.11
CA ASN A 128 11.03 -25.36 -21.38
C ASN A 128 10.42 -26.74 -21.10
N GLN A 129 9.57 -27.28 -21.98
CA GLN A 129 8.94 -28.61 -21.79
C GLN A 129 9.92 -29.77 -21.51
N ARG A 130 11.19 -29.66 -21.92
CA ARG A 130 12.25 -30.63 -21.57
C ARG A 130 12.65 -30.63 -20.08
N ALA A 131 12.28 -29.59 -19.33
CA ALA A 131 12.65 -29.36 -17.93
C ALA A 131 11.64 -29.94 -16.91
N ASN A 132 10.39 -30.20 -17.32
CA ASN A 132 9.47 -31.00 -16.50
C ASN A 132 9.91 -32.47 -16.41
N ASP A 133 10.80 -32.92 -17.29
CA ASP A 133 11.36 -34.28 -17.29
C ASP A 133 12.61 -34.41 -16.39
N THR A 134 13.16 -33.30 -15.86
CA THR A 134 14.43 -33.34 -15.09
C THR A 134 14.28 -33.14 -13.59
N LEU A 135 13.20 -32.49 -13.11
CA LEU A 135 12.92 -32.37 -11.67
C LEU A 135 11.71 -33.23 -11.30
N SER A 136 11.97 -34.41 -10.74
CA SER A 136 10.94 -35.33 -10.23
C SER A 136 11.03 -35.55 -8.73
N GLY A 137 12.13 -35.14 -8.10
CA GLY A 137 12.30 -35.17 -6.65
C GLY A 137 11.36 -34.19 -5.95
N THR A 138 11.07 -34.46 -4.68
CA THR A 138 10.19 -33.63 -3.83
C THR A 138 10.91 -33.16 -2.58
N ILE A 139 10.34 -32.17 -1.89
CA ILE A 139 10.76 -31.81 -0.53
C ILE A 139 9.65 -32.21 0.40
N HIS A 140 9.91 -33.06 1.39
CA HIS A 140 8.85 -33.47 2.31
C HIS A 140 9.34 -33.85 3.70
N ASN A 141 8.45 -33.92 4.68
CA ASN A 141 8.79 -34.30 6.06
C ASN A 141 9.94 -33.45 6.62
N VAL A 142 9.72 -32.12 6.64
CA VAL A 142 10.67 -31.13 7.16
C VAL A 142 10.05 -30.44 8.36
N THR A 143 10.73 -30.48 9.50
CA THR A 143 10.24 -29.89 10.75
C THR A 143 11.16 -28.78 11.24
N PHE A 144 10.57 -27.63 11.54
CA PHE A 144 11.18 -26.52 12.25
C PHE A 144 10.59 -26.46 13.65
N ARG A 145 11.40 -26.68 14.67
CA ARG A 145 10.99 -26.65 16.08
C ARG A 145 11.76 -25.59 16.85
N ASN A 146 11.05 -24.71 17.54
CA ASN A 146 11.64 -23.64 18.34
C ASN A 146 12.64 -22.80 17.52
N VAL A 147 12.20 -22.36 16.34
CA VAL A 147 12.98 -21.51 15.44
C VAL A 147 12.50 -20.07 15.56
N HIS A 148 13.42 -19.17 15.86
CA HIS A 148 13.13 -17.74 16.02
C HIS A 148 13.88 -16.95 14.96
N ALA A 149 13.17 -16.24 14.08
CA ALA A 149 13.80 -15.46 13.04
C ALA A 149 13.32 -14.01 12.97
N ILE A 150 14.26 -13.12 12.63
CA ILE A 150 13.98 -11.75 12.19
C ILE A 150 14.63 -11.60 10.82
N GLY A 151 13.85 -11.25 9.80
CA GLY A 151 14.37 -11.05 8.45
C GLY A 151 13.89 -9.77 7.80
N ASP A 152 14.75 -9.15 6.99
CA ASP A 152 14.37 -7.99 6.18
C ASP A 152 13.34 -8.33 5.09
N ASN A 153 13.09 -9.62 4.83
CA ASN A 153 12.01 -10.13 3.99
C ASN A 153 11.40 -11.38 4.63
N GLY A 154 10.23 -11.81 4.13
CA GLY A 154 9.51 -12.95 4.70
C GLY A 154 10.01 -14.32 4.25
N ILE A 155 9.29 -15.34 4.72
CA ILE A 155 9.48 -16.74 4.36
C ILE A 155 8.90 -16.98 2.97
N LEU A 156 9.69 -17.61 2.09
CA LEU A 156 9.23 -18.08 0.79
C LEU A 156 9.20 -19.61 0.78
N ILE A 157 8.06 -20.19 0.43
CA ILE A 157 7.89 -21.61 0.16
C ILE A 157 7.22 -21.77 -1.19
N SER A 158 7.92 -22.36 -2.16
CA SER A 158 7.45 -22.47 -3.55
C SER A 158 7.67 -23.89 -4.07
N GLY A 159 6.58 -24.65 -4.24
CA GLY A 159 6.60 -26.03 -4.73
C GLY A 159 5.97 -26.12 -6.13
N GLY A 160 6.71 -26.64 -7.11
CA GLY A 160 6.21 -26.84 -8.47
C GLY A 160 5.12 -27.92 -8.53
N SER A 161 4.29 -27.91 -9.57
CA SER A 161 3.24 -28.93 -9.76
C SER A 161 3.78 -30.36 -9.86
N ALA A 162 4.97 -30.53 -10.47
CA ALA A 162 5.67 -31.80 -10.59
C ALA A 162 6.55 -32.14 -9.37
N ALA A 163 6.78 -31.17 -8.47
CA ALA A 163 7.73 -31.27 -7.36
C ALA A 163 7.18 -30.55 -6.11
N PRO A 164 6.06 -31.02 -5.55
CA PRO A 164 5.40 -30.36 -4.43
C PRO A 164 6.28 -30.37 -3.16
N ILE A 165 5.92 -29.49 -2.22
CA ILE A 165 6.53 -29.43 -0.89
C ILE A 165 5.50 -29.87 0.14
N ASP A 166 5.62 -31.06 0.68
CA ASP A 166 4.60 -31.66 1.56
C ASP A 166 5.11 -31.92 2.99
N ASP A 167 4.21 -32.02 3.97
CA ASP A 167 4.55 -32.32 5.36
C ASP A 167 5.60 -31.36 5.96
N LEU A 168 5.48 -30.08 5.66
CA LEU A 168 6.25 -29.03 6.29
C LEU A 168 5.61 -28.64 7.63
N VAL A 169 6.38 -28.66 8.72
CA VAL A 169 5.86 -28.41 10.07
C VAL A 169 6.64 -27.32 10.76
N PHE A 170 5.93 -26.31 11.29
CA PHE A 170 6.48 -25.27 12.16
C PHE A 170 5.89 -25.40 13.57
N GLU A 171 6.70 -25.86 14.52
CA GLU A 171 6.35 -26.07 15.91
C GLU A 171 7.03 -25.02 16.80
N HIS A 172 6.23 -24.24 17.51
CA HIS A 172 6.69 -23.24 18.48
C HIS A 172 7.71 -22.24 17.91
N CYS A 173 7.50 -21.81 16.67
CA CYS A 173 8.38 -20.86 16.01
C CYS A 173 7.90 -19.41 16.16
N SER A 174 8.80 -18.44 15.98
CA SER A 174 8.43 -17.03 15.89
C SER A 174 9.15 -16.34 14.73
N PHE A 175 8.41 -15.75 13.80
CA PHE A 175 9.00 -15.12 12.61
C PHE A 175 8.60 -13.64 12.50
N ALA A 176 9.57 -12.73 12.54
CA ALA A 176 9.32 -11.30 12.38
C ALA A 176 9.94 -10.76 11.08
N VAL A 177 9.25 -9.87 10.38
CA VAL A 177 9.81 -9.14 9.23
C VAL A 177 10.14 -7.70 9.57
N SER A 178 11.39 -7.28 9.34
CA SER A 178 11.90 -5.97 9.73
C SER A 178 11.62 -4.83 8.76
N ILE A 179 11.39 -5.11 7.48
CA ILE A 179 11.18 -4.07 6.45
C ILE A 179 9.86 -4.31 5.74
N VAL A 180 8.99 -3.30 5.68
CA VAL A 180 7.71 -3.33 4.96
C VAL A 180 7.76 -2.35 3.79
N GLY A 181 7.38 -2.81 2.60
CA GLY A 181 7.17 -1.92 1.45
C GLY A 181 6.80 -2.68 0.18
N ASN A 182 6.65 -1.91 -0.91
CA ASN A 182 6.26 -2.39 -2.24
C ASN A 182 7.15 -1.80 -3.36
N VAL A 183 8.19 -1.07 -2.99
CA VAL A 183 8.74 -0.01 -3.85
C VAL A 183 9.83 -0.45 -4.81
N SER A 184 10.35 -1.67 -4.70
CA SER A 184 11.09 -2.38 -5.76
C SER A 184 11.92 -3.51 -5.17
N CYS A 185 12.11 -4.56 -5.97
CA CYS A 185 13.26 -5.44 -5.83
C CYS A 185 14.55 -4.72 -6.30
N ALA A 186 14.90 -3.63 -5.60
CA ALA A 186 16.03 -2.75 -5.90
C ALA A 186 17.36 -3.29 -5.35
N LYS A 187 17.61 -4.59 -5.56
CA LYS A 187 18.83 -5.22 -5.08
C LYS A 187 20.05 -4.54 -5.71
N GLY A 188 20.82 -3.81 -4.90
CA GLY A 188 21.99 -3.07 -5.36
C GLY A 188 21.72 -1.68 -5.94
N VAL A 189 20.52 -1.12 -5.78
CA VAL A 189 20.23 0.27 -6.18
C VAL A 189 20.31 1.20 -4.96
N PRO A 190 21.25 2.15 -4.93
CA PRO A 190 21.35 3.11 -3.82
C PRO A 190 20.08 3.98 -3.69
N GLY A 191 19.60 4.17 -2.46
CA GLY A 191 18.51 5.12 -2.15
C GLY A 191 17.08 4.57 -2.27
N LEU A 192 16.89 3.34 -2.72
CA LEU A 192 15.60 2.64 -2.69
C LEU A 192 15.61 1.62 -1.54
N LEU A 193 14.57 1.64 -0.69
CA LEU A 193 14.36 0.57 0.29
C LEU A 193 13.91 -0.69 -0.46
N PRO A 194 14.73 -1.75 -0.49
CA PRO A 194 14.38 -2.92 -1.26
C PRO A 194 13.31 -3.70 -0.49
N THR A 195 12.14 -3.85 -1.10
CA THR A 195 10.99 -4.44 -0.43
C THR A 195 10.28 -5.43 -1.35
N GLY A 196 9.92 -6.59 -0.80
CA GLY A 196 9.20 -7.68 -1.46
C GLY A 196 9.87 -8.27 -2.69
N CYS A 197 10.73 -9.27 -2.47
CA CYS A 197 11.28 -10.08 -3.56
C CYS A 197 11.12 -11.56 -3.30
N ARG A 198 10.85 -12.27 -4.37
CA ARG A 198 10.93 -13.73 -4.42
C ARG A 198 12.06 -14.10 -5.36
N ASP A 199 13.19 -14.49 -4.79
CA ASP A 199 14.40 -14.82 -5.54
C ASP A 199 14.50 -16.32 -5.76
N TYR A 200 14.25 -16.79 -6.98
CA TYR A 200 14.29 -18.20 -7.42
C TYR A 200 15.61 -18.61 -8.05
N ARG A 201 16.61 -17.71 -8.13
CA ARG A 201 17.90 -18.02 -8.80
C ARG A 201 18.53 -19.29 -8.23
N PRO A 202 19.26 -20.08 -9.04
CA PRO A 202 19.34 -19.97 -10.50
C PRO A 202 18.04 -20.47 -11.13
N ARG A 203 17.46 -19.63 -12.00
CA ARG A 203 16.30 -19.93 -12.86
C ARG A 203 16.44 -19.05 -14.09
N GLU A 204 16.20 -19.56 -15.28
CA GLU A 204 16.44 -18.79 -16.52
C GLU A 204 15.46 -17.63 -16.71
N ALA A 205 14.17 -17.87 -16.48
CA ALA A 205 13.13 -16.85 -16.57
C ALA A 205 12.55 -16.52 -15.19
N ASN A 206 12.19 -15.25 -14.98
CA ASN A 206 11.58 -14.76 -13.73
C ASN A 206 12.37 -15.16 -12.48
N ALA A 207 13.71 -15.09 -12.57
CA ALA A 207 14.61 -15.55 -11.51
C ALA A 207 14.49 -14.72 -10.23
N VAL A 208 14.07 -13.46 -10.36
CA VAL A 208 13.71 -12.59 -9.24
C VAL A 208 12.37 -11.96 -9.59
N VAL A 209 11.35 -12.26 -8.79
CA VAL A 209 10.00 -11.75 -8.97
C VAL A 209 9.76 -10.64 -7.96
N TYR A 210 9.29 -9.50 -8.47
CA TYR A 210 8.87 -8.35 -7.67
C TYR A 210 7.53 -8.67 -7.02
N SER A 211 7.41 -8.42 -5.72
CA SER A 211 6.15 -8.57 -4.98
C SER A 211 6.07 -7.54 -3.87
N ASN A 212 4.95 -7.45 -3.17
CA ASN A 212 4.92 -6.77 -1.88
C ASN A 212 5.65 -7.63 -0.84
N THR A 213 6.17 -7.02 0.24
CA THR A 213 6.68 -7.81 1.36
C THR A 213 5.54 -8.56 2.04
N SER A 214 5.59 -9.89 2.02
CA SER A 214 4.72 -10.79 2.77
C SER A 214 5.54 -11.51 3.82
N VAL A 215 5.02 -11.74 5.03
CA VAL A 215 5.80 -12.52 6.01
C VAL A 215 5.86 -14.01 5.66
N LEU A 216 4.85 -14.52 4.96
CA LEU A 216 4.83 -15.87 4.41
C LEU A 216 4.24 -15.81 2.99
N ALA A 217 5.00 -16.33 2.03
CA ALA A 217 4.56 -16.58 0.66
C ALA A 217 4.55 -18.08 0.39
N LEU A 218 3.38 -18.62 0.05
CA LEU A 218 3.18 -20.03 -0.31
C LEU A 218 2.81 -20.12 -1.78
N GLU A 219 3.58 -20.84 -2.59
CA GLU A 219 3.38 -20.88 -4.03
C GLU A 219 3.34 -22.28 -4.60
N GLY A 220 2.56 -22.43 -5.67
CA GLY A 220 2.40 -23.69 -6.36
C GLY A 220 1.67 -24.69 -5.46
N ARG A 221 2.27 -25.83 -5.11
CA ARG A 221 1.56 -26.90 -4.40
C ARG A 221 2.33 -27.45 -3.20
N GLY A 222 1.60 -27.70 -2.13
CA GLY A 222 2.15 -28.36 -0.96
C GLY A 222 1.24 -28.46 0.25
N SER A 223 1.81 -28.84 1.38
CA SER A 223 1.14 -28.89 2.68
C SER A 223 2.04 -28.36 3.79
N VAL A 224 1.46 -27.51 4.65
CA VAL A 224 2.16 -26.89 5.77
C VAL A 224 1.27 -26.82 7.00
N ARG A 225 1.85 -27.15 8.16
CA ARG A 225 1.17 -27.13 9.46
C ARG A 225 1.94 -26.26 10.46
N PHE A 226 1.21 -25.36 11.10
CA PHE A 226 1.74 -24.49 12.15
C PHE A 226 1.17 -24.94 13.50
N VAL A 227 2.01 -25.00 14.54
CA VAL A 227 1.59 -25.34 15.91
C VAL A 227 2.27 -24.38 16.87
N GLY A 228 1.50 -23.53 17.55
CA GLY A 228 2.05 -22.54 18.47
C GLY A 228 3.08 -21.61 17.83
N THR A 229 2.97 -21.39 16.51
CA THR A 229 3.87 -20.54 15.75
C THR A 229 3.25 -19.16 15.60
N SER A 230 4.02 -18.13 15.97
CA SER A 230 3.67 -16.74 15.69
C SER A 230 4.48 -16.22 14.53
N VAL A 231 3.90 -15.27 13.84
CA VAL A 231 4.59 -14.50 12.82
C VAL A 231 4.18 -13.07 13.06
N THR A 232 5.02 -12.07 12.78
CA THR A 232 4.76 -10.64 13.01
C THR A 232 5.56 -9.76 12.06
N PHE A 233 5.28 -8.47 12.05
CA PHE A 233 6.25 -7.46 11.64
C PHE A 233 7.05 -7.00 12.87
N SER A 234 8.30 -6.54 12.67
CA SER A 234 9.22 -6.15 13.75
C SER A 234 8.71 -5.00 14.63
N ASN A 235 7.72 -4.25 14.14
CA ASN A 235 6.99 -3.24 14.90
C ASN A 235 6.01 -3.85 15.94
N GLY A 236 6.01 -5.17 16.12
CA GLY A 236 5.24 -5.87 17.15
C GLY A 236 3.80 -6.16 16.75
N ARG A 237 3.39 -5.88 15.50
CA ARG A 237 2.04 -6.16 15.02
C ARG A 237 1.95 -7.52 14.35
N GLU A 238 0.81 -8.18 14.59
CA GLU A 238 0.42 -9.40 13.89
C GLU A 238 0.44 -9.13 12.37
N PRO A 239 1.02 -10.03 11.57
CA PRO A 239 1.25 -9.82 10.16
C PRO A 239 -0.06 -10.10 9.46
N TRP A 240 -0.44 -9.16 8.62
CA TRP A 240 -1.59 -9.32 7.74
C TRP A 240 -1.24 -10.38 6.69
N TRP A 241 -1.62 -11.64 6.94
CA TRP A 241 -1.22 -12.80 6.13
C TRP A 241 -1.75 -12.76 4.71
N ARG A 242 -1.02 -12.11 3.79
CA ARG A 242 -1.27 -12.26 2.35
C ARG A 242 0.01 -12.23 1.57
N SER A 243 0.14 -13.23 0.74
CA SER A 243 0.37 -12.98 -0.67
C SER A 243 -0.77 -13.70 -1.40
N ALA A 244 -1.16 -13.26 -2.59
CA ALA A 244 -0.12 -12.88 -3.54
C ALA A 244 -0.35 -11.87 -4.62
N GLU A 245 -1.51 -11.27 -4.66
CA GLU A 245 -1.68 -9.96 -5.29
C GLU A 245 -3.00 -9.34 -4.81
N GLU A 246 -3.88 -10.14 -4.20
CA GLU A 246 -5.31 -9.87 -4.06
C GLU A 246 -5.84 -10.43 -2.73
N GLY A 247 -6.64 -9.70 -1.96
CA GLY A 247 -7.85 -10.33 -1.44
C GLY A 247 -7.85 -11.40 -0.32
N GLY A 248 -6.80 -12.15 0.07
CA GLY A 248 -6.76 -12.75 1.43
C GLY A 248 -6.53 -14.19 1.75
N LEU A 249 -5.53 -14.82 1.15
CA LEU A 249 -5.40 -16.26 1.21
C LEU A 249 -4.18 -16.76 2.02
N CYS A 250 -3.97 -16.30 3.26
CA CYS A 250 -2.98 -16.91 4.17
C CYS A 250 -1.52 -16.97 3.64
N GLY A 251 -1.13 -16.06 2.75
CA GLY A 251 0.18 -16.17 2.08
C GLY A 251 0.18 -16.83 0.69
N MET A 252 -0.92 -17.44 0.26
CA MET A 252 -1.03 -18.24 -0.96
C MET A 252 -1.03 -17.44 -2.28
N VAL A 253 -0.13 -17.83 -3.19
CA VAL A 253 -0.03 -17.26 -4.55
C VAL A 253 -1.18 -17.59 -5.46
N PRO A 254 -1.73 -16.68 -6.32
CA PRO A 254 -2.95 -16.99 -7.04
C PRO A 254 -2.63 -18.15 -7.98
N GLY A 255 -3.54 -19.12 -8.04
CA GLY A 255 -3.30 -20.39 -8.72
C GLY A 255 -2.52 -21.44 -7.92
N SER A 256 -2.15 -21.16 -6.66
CA SER A 256 -1.53 -22.13 -5.76
C SER A 256 -2.58 -23.00 -5.04
N VAL A 257 -2.19 -24.23 -4.71
CA VAL A 257 -3.00 -25.24 -4.04
C VAL A 257 -2.23 -25.74 -2.82
N TRP A 258 -2.52 -25.15 -1.66
CA TRP A 258 -1.88 -25.50 -0.39
C TRP A 258 -2.87 -26.03 0.64
N ASN A 259 -2.49 -27.10 1.34
CA ASN A 259 -3.17 -27.50 2.58
C ASN A 259 -2.48 -26.80 3.77
N VAL A 260 -3.08 -25.72 4.27
CA VAL A 260 -2.55 -24.92 5.38
C VAL A 260 -3.38 -25.18 6.63
N SER A 261 -2.73 -25.47 7.76
CA SER A 261 -3.43 -25.69 9.04
C SER A 261 -2.70 -25.08 10.24
N GLY A 262 -3.46 -24.74 11.28
CA GLY A 262 -2.94 -24.30 12.59
C GLY A 262 -2.44 -22.86 12.65
N LEU A 263 -2.80 -22.05 11.66
CA LEU A 263 -2.52 -20.62 11.58
C LEU A 263 -3.83 -19.86 11.29
N GLN A 264 -4.11 -18.76 12.01
CA GLN A 264 -5.31 -17.94 11.78
C GLN A 264 -5.02 -16.84 10.76
N CYS A 265 -5.81 -16.78 9.69
CA CYS A 265 -5.64 -15.79 8.62
C CYS A 265 -6.63 -14.63 8.75
N ALA A 266 -6.19 -13.42 8.40
CA ALA A 266 -7.07 -12.26 8.39
C ALA A 266 -8.08 -12.34 7.22
N PRO A 267 -9.38 -12.05 7.45
CA PRO A 267 -10.41 -12.11 6.42
C PRO A 267 -10.18 -11.09 5.31
N ALA A 268 -10.61 -11.42 4.09
CA ALA A 268 -10.59 -10.54 2.90
C ALA A 268 -10.95 -9.08 3.23
N LEU A 269 -10.26 -8.11 2.62
CA LEU A 269 -10.85 -6.78 2.48
C LEU A 269 -12.09 -6.92 1.59
N PRO A 270 -13.13 -6.09 1.80
CA PRO A 270 -14.37 -6.18 1.04
C PRO A 270 -14.17 -5.82 -0.44
N ALA A 271 -15.24 -5.94 -1.23
CA ALA A 271 -15.23 -5.50 -2.63
C ALA A 271 -14.84 -4.02 -2.74
N LYS A 272 -14.15 -3.69 -3.83
CA LYS A 272 -13.61 -2.35 -4.10
C LYS A 272 -14.71 -1.32 -4.24
N TRP A 273 -14.42 -0.08 -3.83
CA TRP A 273 -15.29 1.05 -4.08
C TRP A 273 -15.39 1.37 -5.58
N PRO A 274 -16.58 1.75 -6.09
CA PRO A 274 -16.71 2.35 -7.41
C PRO A 274 -15.79 3.56 -7.62
N MET A 275 -15.65 4.40 -6.58
CA MET A 275 -14.79 5.57 -6.51
C MET A 275 -13.67 5.31 -5.49
N ALA A 276 -12.59 4.67 -5.96
CA ALA A 276 -11.34 4.51 -5.24
C ALA A 276 -10.51 5.81 -5.37
N GLY A 277 -10.89 6.82 -4.59
CA GLY A 277 -10.37 8.19 -4.69
C GLY A 277 -9.20 8.48 -3.74
N ILE A 278 -8.34 9.40 -4.16
CA ILE A 278 -7.32 10.05 -3.32
C ILE A 278 -7.29 11.53 -3.69
N THR A 279 -7.20 12.43 -2.72
CA THR A 279 -7.10 13.88 -2.98
C THR A 279 -5.65 14.28 -3.19
N PHE A 280 -5.34 14.89 -4.33
CA PHE A 280 -4.01 15.38 -4.68
C PHE A 280 -3.93 16.90 -4.49
N THR A 281 -2.99 17.34 -3.64
CA THR A 281 -2.91 18.73 -3.18
C THR A 281 -1.57 19.37 -3.53
N GLY A 282 -1.63 20.51 -4.20
CA GLY A 282 -0.50 21.37 -4.54
C GLY A 282 -0.47 22.62 -3.68
N ASP A 283 -0.06 23.73 -4.28
CA ASP A 283 -0.43 25.09 -3.86
C ASP A 283 -0.25 25.41 -2.35
N ARG A 284 -1.34 25.65 -1.61
CA ARG A 284 -1.36 25.95 -0.17
C ARG A 284 -0.63 24.89 0.66
N TYR A 285 -0.72 23.64 0.24
CA TYR A 285 -0.19 22.47 0.96
C TYR A 285 1.25 22.16 0.54
N CYS A 286 1.64 22.49 -0.69
CA CYS A 286 2.98 22.24 -1.24
C CYS A 286 3.44 23.41 -2.13
N PRO A 287 3.75 24.58 -1.56
CA PRO A 287 3.92 25.81 -2.34
C PRO A 287 5.15 25.80 -3.28
N ASN A 288 6.13 24.96 -2.96
CA ASN A 288 7.38 24.82 -3.69
C ASN A 288 7.35 23.75 -4.80
N VAL A 289 6.32 22.89 -4.81
CA VAL A 289 6.17 21.83 -5.80
C VAL A 289 4.78 21.96 -6.42
N THR A 290 4.68 22.67 -7.54
CA THR A 290 3.40 22.83 -8.25
C THR A 290 2.96 21.50 -8.85
N MET A 291 1.65 21.34 -9.06
CA MET A 291 1.08 20.14 -9.66
C MET A 291 1.66 19.83 -11.06
N GLY A 292 1.97 20.85 -11.86
CA GLY A 292 2.54 20.71 -13.20
C GLY A 292 4.05 20.52 -13.26
N SER A 293 4.76 20.65 -12.12
CA SER A 293 6.20 20.43 -12.06
C SER A 293 6.57 18.95 -12.27
N SER A 294 7.81 18.67 -12.69
CA SER A 294 8.28 17.28 -12.87
C SER A 294 8.16 16.43 -11.59
N ARG A 295 8.35 17.05 -10.42
CA ARG A 295 8.17 16.42 -9.11
C ARG A 295 6.69 16.17 -8.80
N GLY A 296 5.83 17.17 -9.04
CA GLY A 296 4.38 17.04 -8.88
C GLY A 296 3.80 15.91 -9.74
N LEU A 297 4.12 15.89 -11.03
CA LEU A 297 3.68 14.82 -11.94
C LEU A 297 4.22 13.45 -11.54
N SER A 298 5.46 13.37 -11.03
CA SER A 298 5.99 12.12 -10.49
C SER A 298 5.23 11.65 -9.25
N SER A 299 4.82 12.57 -8.37
CA SER A 299 3.98 12.24 -7.21
C SER A 299 2.59 11.75 -7.64
N LEU A 300 1.99 12.36 -8.67
CA LEU A 300 0.72 11.90 -9.22
C LEU A 300 0.81 10.48 -9.83
N ARG A 301 1.94 10.12 -10.47
CA ARG A 301 2.19 8.74 -10.92
C ARG A 301 2.32 7.77 -9.75
N HIS A 302 2.94 8.21 -8.65
CA HIS A 302 3.03 7.40 -7.42
C HIS A 302 1.65 7.19 -6.81
N LEU A 303 0.79 8.23 -6.77
CA LEU A 303 -0.63 8.12 -6.40
C LEU A 303 -1.34 7.08 -7.28
N ALA A 304 -1.27 7.22 -8.60
CA ALA A 304 -1.90 6.28 -9.53
C ALA A 304 -1.41 4.84 -9.34
N SER A 305 -0.13 4.67 -8.99
CA SER A 305 0.43 3.35 -8.73
C SER A 305 -0.26 2.64 -7.55
N THR A 306 -0.98 3.34 -6.67
CA THR A 306 -1.78 2.69 -5.62
C THR A 306 -2.87 1.78 -6.20
N GLY A 307 -3.29 2.00 -7.44
CA GLY A 307 -4.48 1.38 -8.04
C GLY A 307 -5.72 2.25 -7.93
N ALA A 308 -5.61 3.47 -7.40
CA ALA A 308 -6.69 4.46 -7.38
C ALA A 308 -7.29 4.62 -8.77
N THR A 309 -8.62 4.76 -8.83
CA THR A 309 -9.37 4.99 -10.07
C THR A 309 -9.79 6.45 -10.20
N HIS A 310 -9.80 7.19 -9.09
CA HIS A 310 -10.20 8.58 -9.04
C HIS A 310 -9.16 9.44 -8.32
N VAL A 311 -9.04 10.70 -8.73
CA VAL A 311 -8.22 11.70 -8.04
C VAL A 311 -9.01 12.99 -7.87
N ALA A 312 -8.99 13.57 -6.67
CA ALA A 312 -9.52 14.92 -6.47
C ALA A 312 -8.37 15.93 -6.62
N LEU A 313 -8.49 16.88 -7.55
CA LEU A 313 -7.52 17.97 -7.69
C LEU A 313 -8.07 19.21 -6.98
N VAL A 314 -7.36 19.67 -5.96
CA VAL A 314 -7.73 20.86 -5.19
C VAL A 314 -7.05 22.09 -5.78
N VAL A 315 -7.83 23.15 -6.00
CA VAL A 315 -7.30 24.46 -6.38
C VAL A 315 -7.91 25.53 -5.49
N THR A 316 -7.08 26.30 -4.80
CA THR A 316 -7.56 27.29 -3.81
C THR A 316 -7.43 28.71 -4.32
N GLN A 317 -8.53 29.47 -4.34
CA GLN A 317 -8.51 30.93 -4.41
C GLN A 317 -8.80 31.53 -3.04
N TYR A 318 -8.71 32.86 -2.94
CA TYR A 318 -8.73 33.54 -1.66
C TYR A 318 -9.72 34.70 -1.64
N GLN A 319 -10.12 35.07 -0.43
CA GLN A 319 -10.76 36.35 -0.14
C GLN A 319 -10.07 36.97 1.06
N TRP A 320 -10.18 38.29 1.22
CA TRP A 320 -9.42 38.96 2.29
C TRP A 320 -9.84 38.48 3.69
N SER A 321 -11.14 38.44 3.96
CA SER A 321 -11.71 37.99 5.25
C SER A 321 -13.06 37.32 5.05
N ILE A 322 -13.63 36.71 6.10
CA ILE A 322 -14.97 36.11 6.05
C ILE A 322 -16.10 37.11 5.71
N ASN A 323 -15.83 38.42 5.84
CA ASN A 323 -16.76 39.50 5.52
C ASN A 323 -16.49 40.14 4.15
N SER A 324 -15.52 39.65 3.39
CA SER A 324 -15.19 40.15 2.06
C SER A 324 -16.00 39.44 0.98
N THR A 325 -16.49 40.19 -0.01
CA THR A 325 -17.31 39.65 -1.11
C THR A 325 -16.50 39.33 -2.37
N GLU A 326 -15.22 39.71 -2.42
CA GLU A 326 -14.34 39.48 -3.55
C GLU A 326 -13.49 38.21 -3.37
N VAL A 327 -13.56 37.31 -4.36
CA VAL A 327 -12.72 36.11 -4.46
C VAL A 327 -11.71 36.34 -5.59
N PHE A 328 -10.44 36.08 -5.33
CA PHE A 328 -9.33 36.32 -6.25
C PHE A 328 -8.23 35.25 -6.13
N PRO A 329 -7.50 34.94 -7.23
CA PRO A 329 -6.34 34.08 -7.16
C PRO A 329 -5.14 34.82 -6.56
N LEU A 330 -4.24 34.08 -5.91
CA LEU A 330 -2.97 34.61 -5.39
C LEU A 330 -1.80 33.77 -5.90
N PHE A 331 -1.10 34.21 -6.95
CA PHE A 331 -0.05 33.38 -7.56
C PHE A 331 1.35 33.55 -6.93
N ASP A 332 1.58 34.66 -6.23
CA ASP A 332 2.85 34.99 -5.57
C ASP A 332 2.62 35.22 -4.07
N SER A 333 3.51 34.64 -3.26
CA SER A 333 3.46 34.67 -1.81
C SER A 333 4.15 35.87 -1.17
N ALA A 334 4.85 36.70 -1.97
CA ALA A 334 5.64 37.83 -1.47
C ALA A 334 4.82 38.86 -0.67
N ASP A 335 3.50 38.89 -0.87
CA ASP A 335 2.57 39.86 -0.27
C ASP A 335 1.85 39.35 0.99
N VAL A 336 2.12 38.12 1.47
CA VAL A 336 1.43 37.53 2.62
C VAL A 336 2.41 37.09 3.72
N PRO A 337 2.14 37.36 5.01
CA PRO A 337 3.02 36.97 6.10
C PRO A 337 3.35 35.47 6.09
N PRO A 338 4.57 35.06 6.47
CA PRO A 338 4.91 33.65 6.58
C PRO A 338 4.02 32.97 7.64
N ALA A 339 3.06 32.16 7.20
CA ALA A 339 2.28 31.27 8.04
C ALA A 339 2.70 29.82 7.79
N TYR A 340 2.21 28.89 8.63
CA TYR A 340 2.42 27.46 8.46
C TYR A 340 1.96 26.93 7.07
N TYR A 341 1.02 27.64 6.44
CA TYR A 341 0.65 27.47 5.04
C TYR A 341 1.03 28.71 4.24
N THR A 342 1.66 28.53 3.07
CA THR A 342 1.88 29.65 2.14
C THR A 342 0.65 29.80 1.26
N TYR A 343 0.03 30.98 1.26
CA TYR A 343 -1.11 31.26 0.41
C TYR A 343 -0.65 31.37 -1.04
N LYS A 344 -1.09 30.42 -1.86
CA LYS A 344 -0.76 30.34 -3.28
C LYS A 344 -1.87 29.58 -3.99
N THR A 345 -2.32 30.12 -5.11
CA THR A 345 -3.25 29.50 -6.05
C THR A 345 -2.43 28.76 -7.10
N GLU A 346 -2.82 27.51 -7.41
CA GLU A 346 -2.21 26.76 -8.51
C GLU A 346 -2.46 27.49 -9.84
N LYS A 347 -1.43 27.62 -10.68
CA LYS A 347 -1.59 28.28 -11.97
C LYS A 347 -2.38 27.39 -12.92
N ASP A 348 -3.15 28.01 -13.81
CA ASP A 348 -3.94 27.29 -14.81
C ASP A 348 -3.11 26.29 -15.63
N ASP A 349 -1.90 26.65 -16.05
CA ASP A 349 -1.04 25.76 -16.84
C ASP A 349 -0.54 24.55 -16.04
N ASP A 350 -0.26 24.74 -14.75
CA ASP A 350 0.13 23.67 -13.83
C ASP A 350 -1.04 22.72 -13.57
N LEU A 351 -2.24 23.27 -13.34
CA LEU A 351 -3.47 22.48 -13.18
C LEU A 351 -3.83 21.72 -14.47
N ARG A 352 -3.74 22.36 -15.65
CA ARG A 352 -3.95 21.69 -16.94
C ARG A 352 -2.93 20.57 -17.19
N ALA A 353 -1.68 20.73 -16.74
CA ALA A 353 -0.69 19.67 -16.83
C ALA A 353 -1.07 18.46 -15.96
N ALA A 354 -1.51 18.68 -14.72
CA ALA A 354 -1.97 17.61 -13.84
C ALA A 354 -3.23 16.91 -14.36
N LEU A 355 -4.19 17.67 -14.92
CA LEU A 355 -5.38 17.13 -15.57
C LEU A 355 -5.02 16.21 -16.75
N ARG A 356 -4.07 16.61 -17.60
CA ARG A 356 -3.59 15.77 -18.70
C ARG A 356 -2.92 14.50 -18.20
N GLU A 357 -2.03 14.60 -17.22
CA GLU A 357 -1.33 13.45 -16.64
C GLU A 357 -2.33 12.47 -15.97
N ALA A 358 -3.30 12.97 -15.19
CA ALA A 358 -4.33 12.14 -14.59
C ALA A 358 -5.11 11.33 -15.64
N ARG A 359 -5.48 11.98 -16.75
CA ARG A 359 -6.17 11.31 -17.87
C ARG A 359 -5.27 10.26 -18.55
N GLU A 360 -3.99 10.55 -18.77
CA GLU A 360 -3.02 9.61 -19.33
C GLU A 360 -2.80 8.39 -18.42
N LEU A 361 -2.91 8.58 -17.10
CA LEU A 361 -2.87 7.53 -16.09
C LEU A 361 -4.20 6.77 -15.93
N GLY A 362 -5.25 7.16 -16.67
CA GLY A 362 -6.58 6.54 -16.62
C GLY A 362 -7.41 6.93 -15.38
N LEU A 363 -7.00 7.95 -14.63
CA LEU A 363 -7.73 8.44 -13.47
C LEU A 363 -8.93 9.31 -13.89
N GLN A 364 -10.06 9.11 -13.21
CA GLN A 364 -11.19 10.02 -13.28
C GLN A 364 -10.99 11.17 -12.29
N VAL A 365 -11.14 12.41 -12.75
CA VAL A 365 -10.86 13.59 -11.92
C VAL A 365 -12.13 14.13 -11.27
N LEU A 366 -12.05 14.44 -9.97
CA LEU A 366 -12.91 15.39 -9.27
C LEU A 366 -12.16 16.72 -9.13
N LEU A 367 -12.58 17.76 -9.85
CA LEU A 367 -12.01 19.10 -9.64
C LEU A 367 -12.72 19.75 -8.44
N LYS A 368 -11.95 20.17 -7.42
CA LYS A 368 -12.47 20.81 -6.19
C LYS A 368 -11.92 22.24 -6.05
N PRO A 369 -12.61 23.26 -6.59
CA PRO A 369 -12.28 24.66 -6.30
C PRO A 369 -12.59 25.03 -4.85
N HIS A 370 -11.61 25.55 -4.14
CA HIS A 370 -11.69 26.00 -2.75
C HIS A 370 -11.61 27.54 -2.68
N VAL A 371 -12.17 28.11 -1.61
CA VAL A 371 -11.97 29.52 -1.23
C VAL A 371 -11.60 29.59 0.24
N ASP A 372 -10.55 30.34 0.56
CA ASP A 372 -10.11 30.59 1.94
C ASP A 372 -9.98 32.09 2.26
N PRO A 373 -10.30 32.50 3.50
CA PRO A 373 -9.94 33.82 3.99
C PRO A 373 -8.42 33.93 4.23
N LEU A 374 -7.84 35.09 3.93
CA LEU A 374 -6.43 35.41 4.21
C LEU A 374 -6.23 35.93 5.64
N GLU A 375 -7.17 36.73 6.14
CA GLU A 375 -7.24 37.16 7.52
C GLU A 375 -7.47 35.92 8.40
N ASP A 376 -6.55 35.69 9.36
CA ASP A 376 -6.66 34.78 10.51
C ASP A 376 -6.06 33.34 10.45
N ASN A 377 -5.24 32.92 9.47
CA ASN A 377 -4.46 31.66 9.61
C ASN A 377 -3.24 31.81 10.54
N THR A 378 -3.47 32.14 11.81
CA THR A 378 -2.55 31.72 12.88
C THR A 378 -2.77 30.23 13.20
N PRO A 379 -1.81 29.48 13.78
CA PRO A 379 -1.90 28.03 13.91
C PRO A 379 -3.12 27.53 14.71
N ILE A 380 -3.79 28.43 15.45
CA ILE A 380 -5.11 28.26 16.06
C ILE A 380 -5.78 29.65 16.05
N GLY A 381 -6.53 30.00 15.00
CA GLY A 381 -7.18 31.32 14.80
C GLY A 381 -8.63 31.18 14.31
N ASN A 382 -9.49 32.11 14.71
CA ASN A 382 -10.94 31.96 14.92
C ASN A 382 -11.83 32.06 13.67
N THR A 383 -11.28 32.09 12.45
CA THR A 383 -12.09 32.15 11.23
C THR A 383 -11.62 31.17 10.15
N TRP A 384 -12.57 30.41 9.62
CA TRP A 384 -12.37 29.41 8.57
C TRP A 384 -13.41 29.61 7.47
N ARG A 385 -13.24 29.00 6.30
CA ARG A 385 -14.13 29.20 5.14
C ARG A 385 -15.61 28.92 5.44
N GLY A 386 -15.91 28.08 6.41
CA GLY A 386 -17.28 27.82 6.88
C GLY A 386 -17.99 29.06 7.44
N ASP A 387 -17.25 30.05 7.93
CA ASP A 387 -17.78 31.31 8.47
C ASP A 387 -17.99 32.40 7.41
N ILE A 388 -17.62 32.18 6.15
CA ILE A 388 -17.75 33.17 5.06
C ILE A 388 -19.20 33.60 4.87
N GLY A 389 -19.48 34.88 5.10
CA GLY A 389 -20.81 35.45 4.94
C GLY A 389 -21.73 35.30 6.16
N ARG A 390 -21.18 34.91 7.32
CA ARG A 390 -21.90 34.89 8.61
C ARG A 390 -22.62 36.21 8.94
N HIS A 391 -22.13 37.33 8.43
CA HIS A 391 -22.69 38.66 8.64
C HIS A 391 -23.16 39.36 7.36
N PHE A 392 -23.32 38.61 6.26
CA PHE A 392 -23.78 39.20 5.01
C PHE A 392 -25.26 39.57 5.05
N ASP A 393 -25.56 40.77 4.57
CA ASP A 393 -26.89 41.10 4.08
C ASP A 393 -27.14 40.52 2.68
N THR A 394 -28.35 40.71 2.16
CA THR A 394 -28.74 40.22 0.82
C THR A 394 -27.84 40.75 -0.29
N SER A 395 -27.45 42.03 -0.25
CA SER A 395 -26.63 42.65 -1.29
C SER A 395 -25.19 42.12 -1.28
N GLN A 396 -24.68 41.78 -0.10
CA GLN A 396 -23.37 41.15 0.06
C GLN A 396 -23.38 39.70 -0.42
N TRP A 397 -24.47 38.94 -0.17
CA TRP A 397 -24.64 37.62 -0.76
C TRP A 397 -24.68 37.67 -2.28
N GLU A 398 -25.42 38.61 -2.88
CA GLU A 398 -25.44 38.82 -4.32
C GLU A 398 -24.04 39.14 -4.87
N ALA A 399 -23.31 40.05 -4.22
CA ALA A 399 -21.95 40.41 -4.62
C ALA A 399 -20.98 39.24 -4.51
N TRP A 400 -21.05 38.47 -3.42
CA TRP A 400 -20.19 37.32 -3.20
C TRP A 400 -20.48 36.19 -4.20
N PHE A 401 -21.74 35.83 -4.43
CA PHE A 401 -22.11 34.81 -5.43
C PHE A 401 -21.78 35.24 -6.87
N ALA A 402 -21.80 36.55 -7.16
CA ALA A 402 -21.29 37.04 -8.44
C ALA A 402 -19.78 36.83 -8.57
N SER A 403 -19.01 37.02 -7.49
CA SER A 403 -17.56 36.84 -7.47
C SER A 403 -17.15 35.37 -7.47
N TYR A 404 -17.68 34.59 -6.53
CA TYR A 404 -17.53 33.14 -6.45
C TYR A 404 -17.98 32.45 -7.74
N GLY A 405 -19.09 32.88 -8.32
CA GLY A 405 -19.59 32.36 -9.59
C GLY A 405 -18.63 32.58 -10.75
N ARG A 406 -17.92 33.71 -10.83
CA ARG A 406 -16.87 33.91 -11.85
C ARG A 406 -15.74 32.91 -11.70
N MET A 407 -15.27 32.68 -10.47
CA MET A 407 -14.26 31.66 -10.18
C MET A 407 -14.75 30.27 -10.58
N LEU A 408 -15.95 29.87 -10.16
CA LEU A 408 -16.44 28.52 -10.40
C LEU A 408 -16.70 28.27 -11.90
N LEU A 409 -17.23 29.26 -12.64
CA LEU A 409 -17.45 29.14 -14.08
C LEU A 409 -16.14 29.05 -14.87
N HIS A 410 -15.06 29.74 -14.43
CA HIS A 410 -13.72 29.56 -15.00
C HIS A 410 -13.26 28.09 -14.91
N TYR A 411 -13.38 27.49 -13.71
CA TYR A 411 -13.02 26.08 -13.53
C TYR A 411 -14.00 25.12 -14.21
N ALA A 412 -15.28 25.48 -14.37
CA ALA A 412 -16.24 24.68 -15.13
C ALA A 412 -15.87 24.59 -16.63
N VAL A 413 -15.42 25.70 -17.23
CA VAL A 413 -14.90 25.69 -18.62
C VAL A 413 -13.66 24.78 -18.71
N MET A 414 -12.70 24.95 -17.80
CA MET A 414 -11.50 24.10 -17.78
C MET A 414 -11.83 22.62 -17.58
N ALA A 415 -12.80 22.32 -16.70
CA ALA A 415 -13.25 20.96 -16.43
C ALA A 415 -13.89 20.30 -17.67
N GLU A 416 -14.74 21.03 -18.40
CA GLU A 416 -15.33 20.55 -19.65
C GLU A 416 -14.26 20.33 -20.72
N GLU A 417 -13.37 21.29 -20.94
CA GLU A 417 -12.28 21.20 -21.93
C GLU A 417 -11.33 20.01 -21.64
N ALA A 418 -11.07 19.73 -20.38
CA ALA A 418 -10.19 18.64 -19.95
C ALA A 418 -10.90 17.27 -19.87
N GLY A 419 -12.23 17.22 -19.97
CA GLY A 419 -13.02 16.00 -19.81
C GLY A 419 -12.99 15.47 -18.37
N VAL A 420 -13.05 16.36 -17.39
CA VAL A 420 -13.12 16.02 -15.95
C VAL A 420 -14.42 15.26 -15.65
N ALA A 421 -14.35 14.25 -14.80
CA ALA A 421 -15.50 13.41 -14.50
C ALA A 421 -16.48 14.09 -13.53
N MET A 422 -15.95 14.85 -12.56
CA MET A 422 -16.74 15.47 -11.49
C MET A 422 -16.25 16.89 -11.17
N LEU A 423 -17.17 17.79 -10.83
CA LEU A 423 -16.87 19.14 -10.33
C LEU A 423 -17.60 19.37 -9.00
N SER A 424 -16.85 19.80 -7.98
CA SER A 424 -17.45 20.21 -6.70
C SER A 424 -17.92 21.65 -6.77
N MET A 425 -19.19 21.89 -6.44
CA MET A 425 -19.80 23.22 -6.43
C MET A 425 -19.30 24.10 -5.29
N ASN A 426 -18.85 23.49 -4.18
CA ASN A 426 -18.15 24.17 -3.08
C ASN A 426 -17.37 23.17 -2.21
N CYS A 427 -16.71 23.68 -1.17
CA CYS A 427 -16.03 22.91 -0.14
C CYS A 427 -16.19 23.62 1.21
N GLU A 428 -16.91 22.99 2.13
CA GLU A 428 -17.11 23.37 3.54
C GLU A 428 -17.65 24.79 3.81
N LEU A 429 -18.37 25.39 2.85
CA LEU A 429 -18.96 26.73 3.00
C LEU A 429 -20.28 26.68 3.80
N ILE A 430 -20.20 26.34 5.09
CA ILE A 430 -21.37 26.07 5.97
C ILE A 430 -22.44 27.17 5.86
N THR A 431 -22.05 28.42 6.07
CA THR A 431 -22.98 29.57 6.05
C THR A 431 -23.53 29.84 4.65
N ALA A 432 -22.71 29.71 3.60
CA ALA A 432 -23.15 29.88 2.22
C ALA A 432 -24.09 28.75 1.77
N ASN A 433 -23.98 27.53 2.31
CA ASN A 433 -24.84 26.39 1.95
C ASN A 433 -26.33 26.66 2.20
N ALA A 434 -26.67 27.55 3.13
CA ALA A 434 -28.05 27.99 3.40
C ALA A 434 -28.65 28.86 2.29
N GLN A 435 -27.83 29.39 1.36
CA GLN A 435 -28.26 30.27 0.27
C GLN A 435 -28.78 29.47 -0.93
N ASP A 436 -29.82 28.66 -0.71
CA ASP A 436 -30.38 27.67 -1.66
C ASP A 436 -30.62 28.25 -3.07
N GLY A 437 -31.32 29.39 -3.16
CA GLY A 437 -31.64 30.02 -4.45
C GLY A 437 -30.42 30.44 -5.26
N HIS A 438 -29.38 30.94 -4.59
CA HIS A 438 -28.13 31.31 -5.25
C HIS A 438 -27.35 30.08 -5.75
N TRP A 439 -27.34 28.98 -4.98
CA TRP A 439 -26.74 27.73 -5.42
C TRP A 439 -27.46 27.13 -6.62
N ARG A 440 -28.80 27.11 -6.61
CA ARG A 440 -29.57 26.58 -7.75
C ARG A 440 -29.32 27.38 -9.04
N ASP A 441 -29.26 28.71 -8.96
CA ASP A 441 -28.88 29.56 -10.09
C ASP A 441 -27.46 29.22 -10.59
N LEU A 442 -26.49 29.12 -9.69
CA LEU A 442 -25.11 28.82 -10.05
C LEU A 442 -24.96 27.41 -10.63
N VAL A 443 -25.65 26.41 -10.09
CA VAL A 443 -25.74 25.05 -10.67
C VAL A 443 -26.27 25.13 -12.09
N GLY A 444 -27.34 25.88 -12.35
CA GLY A 444 -27.90 26.07 -13.69
C GLY A 444 -26.88 26.66 -14.67
N ARG A 445 -26.11 27.67 -14.25
CA ARG A 445 -25.04 28.27 -15.05
C ARG A 445 -23.88 27.32 -15.30
N VAL A 446 -23.46 26.55 -14.30
CA VAL A 446 -22.41 25.53 -14.44
C VAL A 446 -22.88 24.43 -15.39
N ARG A 447 -24.12 23.97 -15.31
CA ARG A 447 -24.70 22.96 -16.22
C ARG A 447 -24.77 23.39 -17.67
N ALA A 448 -24.83 24.68 -17.94
CA ALA A 448 -24.75 25.21 -19.30
C ALA A 448 -23.35 25.07 -19.92
N ILE A 449 -22.33 24.78 -19.10
CA ILE A 449 -20.92 24.66 -19.49
C ILE A 449 -20.42 23.22 -19.34
N PHE A 450 -20.65 22.61 -18.17
CA PHE A 450 -20.06 21.34 -17.76
C PHE A 450 -21.08 20.20 -17.78
N SER A 451 -20.74 19.14 -18.52
CA SER A 451 -21.60 17.98 -18.76
C SER A 451 -21.37 16.81 -17.78
N GLY A 452 -20.26 16.84 -17.02
CA GLY A 452 -19.91 15.81 -16.04
C GLY A 452 -20.72 15.89 -14.75
N LEU A 453 -20.34 15.10 -13.74
CA LEU A 453 -21.09 14.98 -12.50
C LEU A 453 -20.88 16.20 -11.58
N LEU A 454 -21.95 16.73 -11.01
CA LEU A 454 -21.87 17.75 -9.97
C LEU A 454 -22.04 17.13 -8.59
N THR A 455 -21.25 17.62 -7.66
CA THR A 455 -21.35 17.33 -6.22
C THR A 455 -21.20 18.63 -5.43
N THR A 456 -21.39 18.54 -4.11
CA THR A 456 -20.90 19.55 -3.16
C THR A 456 -20.22 18.84 -2.00
N ALA A 457 -19.33 19.52 -1.30
CA ALA A 457 -18.48 18.95 -0.26
C ALA A 457 -18.65 19.72 1.07
N PRO A 458 -19.85 19.71 1.70
CA PRO A 458 -20.04 20.26 3.02
C PRO A 458 -19.19 19.48 4.04
N ASN A 459 -18.80 20.20 5.09
CA ASN A 459 -18.20 19.58 6.27
C ASN A 459 -19.18 18.55 6.89
N GLY A 460 -18.65 17.52 7.53
CA GLY A 460 -19.39 16.58 8.36
C GLY A 460 -20.01 17.23 9.60
N HIS A 461 -20.06 16.48 10.70
CA HIS A 461 -20.58 16.98 11.99
C HIS A 461 -22.03 17.51 11.97
N GLY A 462 -22.82 17.08 10.98
CA GLY A 462 -24.22 17.47 10.82
C GLY A 462 -24.45 18.59 9.81
N HIS A 463 -23.40 19.27 9.32
CA HIS A 463 -23.56 20.34 8.32
C HIS A 463 -24.03 19.81 6.95
N GLN A 464 -23.78 18.53 6.65
CA GLN A 464 -24.34 17.86 5.47
C GLN A 464 -25.87 17.87 5.41
N PHE A 465 -26.54 17.99 6.57
CA PHE A 465 -28.00 18.07 6.66
C PHE A 465 -28.54 19.51 6.49
N LEU A 466 -27.67 20.52 6.46
CA LEU A 466 -28.04 21.92 6.21
C LEU A 466 -28.20 22.22 4.71
N VAL A 467 -27.67 21.37 3.84
CA VAL A 467 -27.81 21.50 2.39
C VAL A 467 -29.21 21.03 1.98
N THR A 468 -30.04 21.96 1.49
CA THR A 468 -31.43 21.72 1.06
C THR A 468 -31.60 21.52 -0.44
N TRP A 469 -30.51 21.59 -1.20
CA TRP A 469 -30.50 21.57 -2.67
C TRP A 469 -29.76 20.38 -3.27
N TRP A 470 -29.63 19.28 -2.52
CA TRP A 470 -29.02 18.03 -2.99
C TRP A 470 -29.69 17.47 -4.27
N ASP A 471 -30.96 17.80 -4.52
CA ASP A 471 -31.67 17.42 -5.73
C ASP A 471 -31.11 18.08 -7.01
N ALA A 472 -30.44 19.23 -6.88
CA ALA A 472 -29.85 19.98 -7.99
C ALA A 472 -28.48 19.43 -8.44
N VAL A 473 -27.85 18.54 -7.66
CA VAL A 473 -26.58 17.88 -7.99
C VAL A 473 -26.78 16.37 -8.16
N ASP A 474 -25.77 15.67 -8.66
CA ASP A 474 -25.88 14.23 -9.01
C ASP A 474 -25.50 13.32 -7.85
N ILE A 475 -24.53 13.76 -7.04
CA ILE A 475 -23.91 12.97 -5.97
C ILE A 475 -23.91 13.79 -4.69
N ILE A 476 -24.18 13.12 -3.58
CA ILE A 476 -24.00 13.68 -2.24
C ILE A 476 -22.54 13.50 -1.85
N GLY A 477 -21.78 14.59 -1.82
CA GLY A 477 -20.43 14.62 -1.26
C GLY A 477 -20.45 15.00 0.22
N VAL A 478 -19.55 14.46 1.02
CA VAL A 478 -19.36 14.88 2.42
C VAL A 478 -17.88 14.83 2.77
N ASP A 479 -17.37 15.88 3.42
CA ASP A 479 -16.02 15.93 3.96
C ASP A 479 -16.08 15.48 5.43
N LEU A 480 -15.79 14.21 5.68
CA LEU A 480 -16.16 13.50 6.91
C LEU A 480 -14.94 13.17 7.76
N TYR A 481 -14.63 14.07 8.71
CA TYR A 481 -13.54 13.94 9.69
C TYR A 481 -14.05 13.68 11.12
N ASP A 482 -15.29 13.18 11.25
CA ASP A 482 -15.87 12.85 12.54
C ASP A 482 -15.02 11.83 13.33
N PRO A 483 -14.81 12.02 14.64
CA PRO A 483 -13.98 11.12 15.43
C PRO A 483 -14.49 9.68 15.42
N ILE A 484 -13.58 8.75 15.06
CA ILE A 484 -13.79 7.31 15.12
C ILE A 484 -13.06 6.77 16.37
N ALA A 485 -13.82 6.16 17.28
CA ALA A 485 -13.28 5.58 18.51
C ALA A 485 -12.89 4.11 18.31
N GLY A 486 -11.95 3.63 19.12
CA GLY A 486 -11.51 2.23 19.14
C GLY A 486 -9.99 2.10 19.19
N ASP A 487 -9.53 1.00 19.79
CA ASP A 487 -8.12 0.61 19.86
C ASP A 487 -7.80 -0.53 18.88
N SER A 488 -8.83 -1.20 18.35
CA SER A 488 -8.73 -2.20 17.29
C SER A 488 -9.54 -1.80 16.04
N VAL A 489 -9.16 -2.35 14.88
CA VAL A 489 -9.91 -2.19 13.62
C VAL A 489 -11.39 -2.53 13.80
N GLN A 490 -11.70 -3.60 14.55
CA GLN A 490 -13.09 -4.04 14.74
C GLN A 490 -13.92 -3.01 15.54
N GLU A 491 -13.34 -2.38 16.55
CA GLU A 491 -14.01 -1.33 17.31
C GLU A 491 -14.22 -0.07 16.44
N MET A 492 -13.20 0.30 15.67
CA MET A 492 -13.30 1.42 14.71
C MET A 492 -14.37 1.17 13.65
N VAL A 493 -14.49 -0.07 13.15
CA VAL A 493 -15.56 -0.49 12.23
C VAL A 493 -16.94 -0.27 12.84
N LEU A 494 -17.13 -0.62 14.11
CA LEU A 494 -18.40 -0.41 14.81
C LEU A 494 -18.68 1.08 15.03
N SER A 495 -17.64 1.87 15.33
CA SER A 495 -17.75 3.33 15.52
C SER A 495 -18.18 4.08 14.26
N TRP A 496 -18.02 3.49 13.07
CA TRP A 496 -18.53 4.06 11.81
C TRP A 496 -20.05 3.96 11.64
N GLY A 497 -20.71 3.05 12.37
CA GLY A 497 -22.13 2.71 12.19
C GLY A 497 -23.08 3.92 12.18
N PRO A 498 -23.04 4.82 13.18
CA PRO A 498 -23.92 5.99 13.23
C PRO A 498 -23.72 6.96 12.06
N TYR A 499 -22.48 7.15 11.61
CA TYR A 499 -22.17 8.06 10.50
C TYR A 499 -22.68 7.50 9.17
N LEU A 500 -22.47 6.21 8.91
CA LEU A 500 -23.01 5.53 7.73
C LEU A 500 -24.55 5.53 7.73
N ALA A 501 -25.19 5.41 8.89
CA ALA A 501 -26.65 5.53 9.02
C ALA A 501 -27.13 6.96 8.67
N GLY A 502 -26.42 7.99 9.11
CA GLY A 502 -26.72 9.38 8.74
C GLY A 502 -26.57 9.66 7.24
N LEU A 503 -25.52 9.12 6.61
CA LEU A 503 -25.32 9.21 5.16
C LEU A 503 -26.41 8.45 4.39
N TYR A 504 -26.83 7.28 4.88
CA TYR A 504 -27.94 6.54 4.31
C TYR A 504 -29.26 7.33 4.39
N ALA A 505 -29.50 8.04 5.48
CA ALA A 505 -30.69 8.90 5.60
C ALA A 505 -30.71 10.02 4.54
N LEU A 506 -29.55 10.63 4.26
CA LEU A 506 -29.41 11.59 3.15
C LEU A 506 -29.67 10.94 1.79
N HIS A 507 -29.04 9.78 1.53
CA HIS A 507 -29.28 9.00 0.32
C HIS A 507 -30.77 8.70 0.12
N ALA A 508 -31.45 8.21 1.16
CA ALA A 508 -32.85 7.85 1.11
C ALA A 508 -33.77 9.07 0.89
N ASN A 509 -33.41 10.23 1.45
CA ASN A 509 -34.21 11.44 1.30
C ASN A 509 -34.13 12.05 -0.11
N TYR A 510 -32.94 12.08 -0.71
CA TYR A 510 -32.71 12.73 -2.00
C TYR A 510 -32.61 11.76 -3.19
N SER A 511 -32.57 10.45 -2.93
CA SER A 511 -32.36 9.41 -3.96
C SER A 511 -31.09 9.64 -4.80
N ARG A 512 -30.03 10.14 -4.14
CA ARG A 512 -28.71 10.37 -4.75
C ARG A 512 -27.65 9.49 -4.08
N PRO A 513 -26.71 8.90 -4.82
CA PRO A 513 -25.63 8.14 -4.22
C PRO A 513 -24.70 9.07 -3.42
N VAL A 514 -23.94 8.50 -2.50
CA VAL A 514 -23.07 9.21 -1.56
C VAL A 514 -21.61 8.86 -1.83
N VAL A 515 -20.74 9.86 -1.79
CA VAL A 515 -19.28 9.69 -1.76
C VAL A 515 -18.71 10.55 -0.64
N LEU A 516 -17.68 10.08 0.06
CA LEU A 516 -16.92 10.97 0.93
C LEU A 516 -15.96 11.76 0.06
N THR A 517 -16.22 13.06 -0.12
CA THR A 517 -15.37 13.94 -0.92
C THR A 517 -14.06 14.27 -0.21
N GLU A 518 -13.99 14.04 1.11
CA GLU A 518 -12.78 13.97 1.92
C GLU A 518 -12.98 13.04 3.13
N VAL A 519 -11.94 12.28 3.45
CA VAL A 519 -11.78 11.59 4.74
C VAL A 519 -10.29 11.34 4.97
N GLY A 520 -9.83 11.47 6.20
CA GLY A 520 -8.41 11.27 6.51
C GLY A 520 -8.15 11.17 8.00
N TYR A 521 -7.01 10.60 8.34
CA TYR A 521 -6.57 10.39 9.72
C TYR A 521 -5.10 10.76 9.82
N CYS A 522 -4.73 11.54 10.83
CA CYS A 522 -3.34 11.84 11.09
C CYS A 522 -2.66 10.62 11.72
N SER A 523 -1.40 10.40 11.38
CA SER A 523 -0.57 9.41 12.04
C SER A 523 0.07 9.93 13.33
N GLY A 524 -0.42 11.01 13.94
CA GLY A 524 0.14 11.65 15.12
C GLY A 524 -0.57 12.97 15.43
N ALA A 525 0.18 14.02 15.77
CA ALA A 525 -0.35 15.31 16.22
C ALA A 525 -1.00 16.19 15.13
N CYS A 526 -1.19 15.66 13.91
CA CYS A 526 -1.67 16.40 12.75
C CYS A 526 -0.77 17.58 12.32
N ASP A 527 0.51 17.54 12.65
CA ASP A 527 1.48 18.55 12.22
C ASP A 527 2.43 18.00 11.15
N ARG A 528 2.86 18.89 10.25
CA ARG A 528 3.78 18.61 9.13
C ARG A 528 5.24 18.85 9.54
N THR A 529 5.52 18.92 10.84
CA THR A 529 6.91 19.02 11.31
C THR A 529 7.58 17.66 11.16
N HIS A 530 8.70 17.59 10.45
CA HIS A 530 9.40 16.33 10.23
C HIS A 530 10.08 15.85 11.52
N SER A 531 9.38 15.10 12.35
CA SER A 531 9.97 14.39 13.49
C SER A 531 9.47 12.94 13.55
N ALA A 532 10.37 11.98 13.30
CA ALA A 532 10.05 10.56 13.23
C ALA A 532 9.67 9.92 14.59
N SER A 533 9.71 10.68 15.68
CA SER A 533 9.60 10.18 17.06
C SER A 533 8.22 10.31 17.72
N ALA A 534 7.19 10.83 17.02
CA ALA A 534 5.95 11.29 17.67
C ALA A 534 4.62 10.73 17.09
N GLY A 535 4.65 9.75 16.18
CA GLY A 535 3.44 9.27 15.49
C GLY A 535 3.13 7.78 15.63
N ASP A 536 1.86 7.43 15.53
CA ASP A 536 1.36 6.06 15.30
C ASP A 536 0.92 5.90 13.83
N LEU A 537 1.91 5.64 12.97
CA LEU A 537 1.70 5.42 11.52
C LEU A 537 0.73 4.28 11.22
N GLN A 538 0.56 3.38 12.18
CA GLN A 538 -0.17 2.15 11.97
C GLN A 538 -1.61 2.28 12.47
N ARG A 539 -1.86 3.07 13.52
CA ARG A 539 -3.22 3.54 13.84
C ARG A 539 -3.86 4.28 12.67
N GLN A 540 -3.09 5.08 11.92
CA GLN A 540 -3.58 5.67 10.67
C GLN A 540 -4.06 4.58 9.69
N ALA A 541 -3.25 3.54 9.46
CA ALA A 541 -3.63 2.44 8.59
C ALA A 541 -4.85 1.64 9.11
N ASP A 542 -4.98 1.46 10.42
CA ASP A 542 -6.13 0.80 11.04
C ASP A 542 -7.43 1.56 10.78
N HIS A 543 -7.40 2.90 10.85
CA HIS A 543 -8.54 3.75 10.50
C HIS A 543 -8.92 3.64 9.02
N TYR A 544 -7.92 3.55 8.13
CA TYR A 544 -8.17 3.33 6.71
C TYR A 544 -8.91 2.00 6.51
N GLU A 545 -8.37 0.91 7.04
CA GLU A 545 -9.00 -0.42 6.95
C GLU A 545 -10.40 -0.44 7.57
N ALA A 546 -10.60 0.23 8.70
CA ALA A 546 -11.88 0.28 9.38
C ALA A 546 -12.99 0.88 8.51
N LEU A 547 -12.73 1.97 7.79
CA LEU A 547 -13.72 2.54 6.86
C LEU A 547 -14.00 1.60 5.69
N LEU A 548 -12.97 0.96 5.12
CA LEU A 548 -13.15 -0.02 4.04
C LEU A 548 -14.11 -1.13 4.47
N ARG A 549 -13.89 -1.69 5.66
CA ARG A 549 -14.73 -2.74 6.23
C ARG A 549 -16.12 -2.26 6.61
N ALA A 550 -16.24 -1.11 7.27
CA ALA A 550 -17.52 -0.56 7.71
C ALA A 550 -18.46 -0.24 6.53
N SER A 551 -17.90 0.27 5.43
CA SER A 551 -18.65 0.66 4.23
C SER A 551 -18.99 -0.50 3.29
N ALA A 552 -18.58 -1.74 3.60
CA ALA A 552 -18.75 -2.89 2.71
C ALA A 552 -20.22 -3.13 2.30
N ASN A 553 -21.13 -3.15 3.28
CA ASN A 553 -22.56 -3.36 3.02
C ASN A 553 -23.18 -2.19 2.27
N ALA A 554 -22.76 -0.96 2.58
CA ALA A 554 -23.22 0.26 1.91
C ALA A 554 -22.81 0.29 0.43
N THR A 555 -21.58 -0.16 0.15
CA THR A 555 -21.03 -0.29 -1.20
C THR A 555 -21.75 -1.38 -1.98
N ALA A 556 -21.96 -2.55 -1.37
CA ALA A 556 -22.68 -3.65 -2.00
C ALA A 556 -24.16 -3.30 -2.29
N ALA A 557 -24.77 -2.45 -1.46
CA ALA A 557 -26.11 -1.91 -1.68
C ALA A 557 -26.16 -0.81 -2.77
N GLY A 558 -25.01 -0.37 -3.30
CA GLY A 558 -24.90 0.54 -4.44
C GLY A 558 -25.13 2.02 -4.13
N TRP A 559 -25.42 2.39 -2.88
CA TRP A 559 -25.66 3.80 -2.51
C TRP A 559 -24.39 4.53 -2.05
N PHE A 560 -23.38 3.81 -1.57
CA PHE A 560 -22.08 4.38 -1.20
C PHE A 560 -21.05 4.10 -2.29
N LEU A 561 -20.51 5.16 -2.89
CA LEU A 561 -19.60 5.08 -4.03
C LEU A 561 -18.14 4.95 -3.60
N GLY A 562 -17.78 5.33 -2.38
CA GLY A 562 -16.40 5.30 -1.90
C GLY A 562 -15.99 6.60 -1.25
N ALA A 563 -14.69 6.89 -1.30
CA ALA A 563 -14.11 8.07 -0.67
C ALA A 563 -12.89 8.60 -1.41
N PHE A 564 -12.57 9.87 -1.16
CA PHE A 564 -11.31 10.51 -1.52
C PHE A 564 -10.46 10.72 -0.27
N TRP A 565 -9.37 9.95 -0.14
CA TRP A 565 -8.48 10.06 1.01
C TRP A 565 -7.71 11.37 1.01
N TRP A 566 -7.83 12.14 2.08
CA TRP A 566 -7.08 13.37 2.31
C TRP A 566 -5.77 13.05 3.05
N ASN A 567 -4.59 13.40 2.53
CA ASN A 567 -4.32 13.87 1.17
C ASN A 567 -2.99 13.34 0.65
N TRP A 568 -2.78 13.47 -0.64
CA TRP A 568 -1.55 13.13 -1.35
C TRP A 568 -0.89 14.42 -1.84
N ASP A 569 0.18 14.83 -1.16
CA ASP A 569 1.03 15.95 -1.50
C ASP A 569 1.77 15.80 -2.85
N THR A 570 1.92 16.91 -3.56
CA THR A 570 2.72 17.03 -4.79
C THR A 570 4.22 16.83 -4.56
N ASP A 571 4.72 17.11 -3.35
CA ASP A 571 6.10 16.78 -2.97
C ASP A 571 6.17 15.37 -2.37
N GLY A 572 6.64 14.40 -3.15
CA GLY A 572 6.84 13.03 -2.69
C GLY A 572 7.90 12.83 -1.59
N ALA A 573 8.54 13.91 -1.10
CA ALA A 573 9.41 13.86 0.08
C ALA A 573 8.62 13.82 1.41
N PHE A 574 7.33 14.17 1.42
CA PHE A 574 6.46 13.96 2.57
C PHE A 574 6.23 12.46 2.74
N GLY A 575 6.92 11.85 3.71
CA GLY A 575 6.94 10.40 3.94
C GLY A 575 6.80 10.03 5.43
N PRO A 576 7.50 8.99 5.93
CA PRO A 576 7.31 8.47 7.30
C PRO A 576 7.59 9.47 8.43
N GLY A 577 8.36 10.52 8.14
CA GLY A 577 8.69 11.57 9.10
C GLY A 577 7.61 12.64 9.26
N ASP A 578 6.60 12.68 8.39
CA ASP A 578 5.43 13.57 8.50
C ASP A 578 4.33 12.82 9.26
N VAL A 579 3.84 13.35 10.40
CA VAL A 579 2.79 12.71 11.20
C VAL A 579 1.38 13.26 10.93
N CYS A 580 1.23 14.06 9.87
CA CYS A 580 -0.04 14.59 9.38
C CYS A 580 -0.83 13.53 8.56
N LEU A 581 -1.77 14.01 7.74
CA LEU A 581 -2.82 13.22 7.08
C LEU A 581 -2.33 12.34 5.93
N THR A 582 -1.22 12.69 5.27
CA THR A 582 -0.79 11.98 4.07
C THR A 582 -0.52 10.51 4.34
N PRO A 583 -1.04 9.57 3.52
CA PRO A 583 -0.71 8.16 3.62
C PRO A 583 0.60 7.82 2.90
N GLN A 584 1.17 8.76 2.12
CA GLN A 584 2.36 8.54 1.30
C GLN A 584 3.52 7.96 2.11
N TRP A 585 4.08 6.87 1.60
CA TRP A 585 5.20 6.14 2.20
C TRP A 585 4.93 5.60 3.62
N LYS A 586 3.67 5.58 4.07
CA LYS A 586 3.23 5.04 5.36
C LYS A 586 2.47 3.71 5.19
N PRO A 587 2.25 2.94 6.27
CA PRO A 587 1.43 1.74 6.22
C PRO A 587 0.03 1.97 5.62
N ALA A 588 -0.55 3.17 5.77
CA ALA A 588 -1.85 3.51 5.21
C ALA A 588 -1.88 3.48 3.67
N GLU A 589 -0.81 3.89 2.98
CA GLU A 589 -0.71 3.74 1.52
C GLU A 589 -0.81 2.26 1.11
N GLN A 590 -0.26 1.36 1.95
CA GLN A 590 -0.30 -0.05 1.64
C GLN A 590 -1.71 -0.64 1.81
N ILE A 591 -2.51 -0.13 2.75
CA ILE A 591 -3.95 -0.45 2.84
C ILE A 591 -4.66 -0.08 1.53
N LEU A 592 -4.40 1.11 1.00
CA LEU A 592 -4.98 1.55 -0.28
C LEU A 592 -4.58 0.64 -1.42
N ARG A 593 -3.29 0.30 -1.52
CA ARG A 593 -2.79 -0.63 -2.54
C ARG A 593 -3.45 -2.00 -2.49
N TRP A 594 -3.70 -2.52 -1.30
CA TRP A 594 -4.37 -3.81 -1.13
C TRP A 594 -5.85 -3.77 -1.45
N TYR A 595 -6.50 -2.62 -1.29
CA TYR A 595 -7.93 -2.49 -1.53
C TYR A 595 -8.25 -2.10 -2.97
N TYR A 596 -7.42 -1.25 -3.59
CA TYR A 596 -7.67 -0.72 -4.93
C TYR A 596 -7.18 -1.66 -6.03
N ARG A 597 -6.19 -2.52 -5.76
CA ARG A 597 -5.73 -3.59 -6.67
C ARG A 597 -6.41 -4.92 -6.37
#